data_AF-A0A8H8MET0-F1
#
_entry.id   AF-A0A8H8MET0-F1
#
_cell.length_a   1.000
_cell.length_b   1.000
_cell.length_c   1.000
_cell.angle_alpha   90.00
_cell.angle_beta   90.00
_cell.angle_gamma   90.00
#
_symmetry.space_group_name_H-M   'P 1'
#
loop_
_entity.id
_entity.type
_entity.pdbx_description
1 polymer ?
#
loop_
_entity_poly.entity_id
_entity_poly.type
_entity_poly.pdbx_seq_one_letter_code
_entity_poly.pdbx_strand_id
1 'polypeptide(L)'
;MSRSNVPMLADVIVHYDSLNHEYSNMAEDEGLPLWGHAANRARLKLNKYYAISDSSHLYRLAILLHPSNRQAYLARLDWKHEWIEEASDIALDYWTKFFYKPDDYGTGDDVSSQSQFGYSSFADNIYGSLADKNDKPVDPVTSFITDKPTLERTKGGRVKPVNPLAWWYAQRLAGDEHCGLTQMALDVLGAPATSVDVERAFSFVSNLVSKRRHRMSTYTIQSTASLGAYSRANLVPVGSLAKAHHRAREKAQANARAKAAKAKLQAAEAEAAALAAGVESAEESEDDGTDKELDPLDIDVDIDDLDD
;
A
#
# COMPACT_ATOMS: atom_id res chain seq x y z
N MET A 1 -6.52 19.68 5.48
CA MET A 1 -6.72 18.59 6.45
C MET A 1 -6.05 17.26 6.05
N SER A 2 -5.66 16.99 4.79
CA SER A 2 -4.88 15.78 4.47
C SER A 2 -3.37 15.99 4.72
N ARG A 3 -2.81 15.20 5.64
CA ARG A 3 -1.35 15.01 5.82
C ARG A 3 -1.03 13.58 5.43
N SER A 4 -0.08 13.39 4.51
CA SER A 4 0.45 12.05 4.20
C SER A 4 1.06 11.45 5.47
N ASN A 5 0.73 10.20 5.78
CA ASN A 5 1.21 9.40 6.92
C ASN A 5 0.58 9.70 8.29
N VAL A 6 -0.62 10.31 8.34
CA VAL A 6 -1.39 10.43 9.58
C VAL A 6 -2.76 9.78 9.39
N PRO A 7 -3.20 8.86 10.28
CA PRO A 7 -4.56 8.33 10.24
C PRO A 7 -5.55 9.43 10.56
N MET A 8 -6.24 9.93 9.53
CA MET A 8 -7.15 11.08 9.68
C MET A 8 -8.58 10.65 10.06
N LEU A 9 -8.93 9.36 9.98
CA LEU A 9 -10.31 8.92 10.11
C LEU A 9 -10.89 9.21 11.51
N ALA A 10 -10.11 8.91 12.55
CA ALA A 10 -10.48 9.24 13.93
C ALA A 10 -10.51 10.75 14.19
N ASP A 11 -9.67 11.52 13.48
CA ASP A 11 -9.57 12.97 13.61
C ASP A 11 -10.73 13.71 12.95
N VAL A 12 -11.51 13.06 12.06
CA VAL A 12 -12.62 13.71 11.35
C VAL A 12 -13.63 14.28 12.34
N ILE A 13 -14.15 13.45 13.25
CA ILE A 13 -15.16 13.90 14.22
C ILE A 13 -14.56 14.94 15.18
N VAL A 14 -13.32 14.73 15.65
CA VAL A 14 -12.61 15.70 16.50
C VAL A 14 -12.50 17.07 15.81
N HIS A 15 -12.23 17.10 14.50
CA HIS A 15 -12.21 18.34 13.73
C HIS A 15 -13.59 18.96 13.56
N TYR A 16 -14.63 18.15 13.34
CA TYR A 16 -16.01 18.63 13.32
C TYR A 16 -16.39 19.28 14.65
N ASP A 17 -16.08 18.64 15.78
CA ASP A 17 -16.39 19.14 17.12
C ASP A 17 -15.66 20.46 17.39
N SER A 18 -14.37 20.52 17.07
CA SER A 18 -13.55 21.73 17.20
C SER A 18 -14.11 22.89 16.39
N LEU A 19 -14.46 22.65 15.11
CA LEU A 19 -15.04 23.68 14.25
C LEU A 19 -16.43 24.10 14.72
N ASN A 20 -17.25 23.16 15.20
CA ASN A 20 -18.58 23.45 15.71
C ASN A 20 -18.49 24.33 16.97
N HIS A 21 -17.54 24.06 17.87
CA HIS A 21 -17.27 24.88 19.05
C HIS A 21 -16.82 26.30 18.66
N GLU A 22 -15.85 26.43 17.75
CA GLU A 22 -15.39 27.75 17.27
C GLU A 22 -16.51 28.56 16.59
N TYR A 23 -17.29 27.94 15.71
CA TYR A 23 -18.39 28.63 15.03
C TYR A 23 -19.56 28.97 15.95
N SER A 24 -19.82 28.17 16.98
CA SER A 24 -20.84 28.50 17.99
C SER A 24 -20.42 29.73 18.78
N ASN A 25 -19.17 29.77 19.25
CA ASN A 25 -18.64 30.94 19.97
C ASN A 25 -18.65 32.21 19.11
N MET A 26 -18.28 32.11 17.82
CA MET A 26 -18.34 33.25 16.89
C MET A 26 -19.77 33.69 16.58
N ALA A 27 -20.73 32.76 16.58
CA ALA A 27 -22.15 33.07 16.33
C ALA A 27 -22.81 33.80 17.50
N GLU A 28 -22.31 33.57 18.73
CA GLU A 28 -22.78 34.20 19.96
C GLU A 28 -22.10 35.56 20.25
N ASP A 29 -21.01 35.90 19.53
CA ASP A 29 -20.29 37.16 19.70
C ASP A 29 -21.07 38.35 19.11
N GLU A 30 -21.70 39.13 19.99
CA GLU A 30 -22.43 40.36 19.64
C GLU A 30 -21.52 41.49 19.13
N GLY A 31 -20.20 41.42 19.36
CA GLY A 31 -19.23 42.42 18.91
C GLY A 31 -18.91 42.36 17.42
N LEU A 32 -19.26 41.27 16.74
CA LEU A 32 -18.92 41.01 15.34
C LEU A 32 -20.12 40.42 14.57
N PRO A 33 -21.25 41.14 14.44
CA PRO A 33 -22.51 40.58 13.95
C PRO A 33 -22.45 40.04 12.51
N LEU A 34 -21.62 40.64 11.64
CA LEU A 34 -21.41 40.15 10.27
C LEU A 34 -20.78 38.75 10.27
N TRP A 35 -19.81 38.52 11.17
CA TRP A 35 -19.14 37.25 11.33
C TRP A 35 -20.03 36.24 12.04
N GLY A 36 -20.86 36.67 12.99
CA GLY A 36 -21.81 35.80 13.68
C GLY A 36 -22.83 35.16 12.73
N HIS A 37 -23.40 35.92 11.79
CA HIS A 37 -24.29 35.37 10.77
C HIS A 37 -23.58 34.39 9.82
N ALA A 38 -22.34 34.69 9.42
CA ALA A 38 -21.55 33.79 8.57
C ALA A 38 -21.16 32.50 9.31
N ALA A 39 -20.75 32.62 10.58
CA ALA A 39 -20.41 31.50 11.45
C ALA A 39 -21.62 30.59 11.69
N ASN A 40 -22.81 31.14 11.93
CA ASN A 40 -24.01 30.32 12.09
C ASN A 40 -24.36 29.56 10.79
N ARG A 41 -24.18 30.18 9.61
CA ARG A 41 -24.36 29.47 8.33
C ARG A 41 -23.33 28.35 8.15
N ALA A 42 -22.07 28.60 8.50
CA ALA A 42 -21.01 27.59 8.48
C ALA A 42 -21.36 26.42 9.42
N ARG A 43 -21.80 26.72 10.65
CA ARG A 43 -22.26 25.73 11.64
C ARG A 43 -23.41 24.87 11.13
N LEU A 44 -24.44 25.47 10.52
CA LEU A 44 -25.56 24.72 9.92
C LEU A 44 -25.08 23.78 8.80
N LYS A 45 -24.15 24.24 7.96
CA LYS A 45 -23.56 23.43 6.89
C LYS A 45 -22.70 22.30 7.47
N LEU A 46 -21.96 22.57 8.54
CA LEU A 46 -21.14 21.61 9.26
C LEU A 46 -22.01 20.49 9.86
N ASN A 47 -23.08 20.85 10.58
CA ASN A 47 -24.04 19.91 11.16
C ASN A 47 -24.67 18.99 10.11
N LYS A 48 -24.95 19.51 8.90
CA LYS A 48 -25.45 18.69 7.79
C LYS A 48 -24.47 17.56 7.43
N TYR A 49 -23.17 17.85 7.36
CA TYR A 49 -22.18 16.83 7.03
C TYR A 49 -21.81 15.94 8.21
N TYR A 50 -21.85 16.48 9.43
CA TYR A 50 -21.72 15.68 10.64
C TYR A 50 -22.79 14.59 10.69
N ALA A 51 -24.06 14.92 10.43
CA ALA A 51 -25.14 13.94 10.37
C ALA A 51 -24.94 12.86 9.28
N ILE A 52 -24.20 13.16 8.20
CA ILE A 52 -23.86 12.18 7.17
C ILE A 52 -22.77 11.22 7.66
N SER A 53 -21.94 11.61 8.63
CA SER A 53 -20.92 10.71 9.19
C SER A 53 -21.55 9.49 9.88
N ASP A 54 -22.77 9.62 10.41
CA ASP A 54 -23.54 8.49 10.97
C ASP A 54 -23.92 7.43 9.92
N SER A 55 -23.82 7.72 8.62
CA SER A 55 -24.04 6.72 7.56
C SER A 55 -22.98 5.61 7.53
N SER A 56 -21.83 5.84 8.17
CA SER A 56 -20.75 4.86 8.24
C SER A 56 -20.31 4.63 9.68
N HIS A 57 -20.42 3.37 10.12
CA HIS A 57 -19.91 2.92 11.42
C HIS A 57 -18.41 3.16 11.61
N LEU A 58 -17.64 3.31 10.52
CA LEU A 58 -16.19 3.50 10.55
C LEU A 58 -15.75 4.72 11.36
N TYR A 59 -16.52 5.81 11.34
CA TYR A 59 -16.17 7.01 12.11
C TYR A 59 -16.29 6.78 13.62
N ARG A 60 -17.34 6.10 14.06
CA ARG A 60 -17.55 5.73 15.48
C ARG A 60 -16.46 4.75 15.94
N LEU A 61 -16.19 3.72 15.13
CA LEU A 61 -15.12 2.75 15.37
C LEU A 61 -13.75 3.45 15.48
N ALA A 62 -13.44 4.37 14.57
CA ALA A 62 -12.16 5.07 14.57
C ALA A 62 -11.93 5.89 15.84
N ILE A 63 -12.96 6.53 16.41
CA ILE A 63 -12.83 7.23 17.70
C ILE A 63 -12.60 6.23 18.83
N LEU A 64 -13.40 5.16 18.90
CA LEU A 64 -13.33 4.19 19.99
C LEU A 64 -11.98 3.46 20.02
N LEU A 65 -11.44 3.14 18.84
CA LEU A 65 -10.14 2.48 18.68
C LEU A 65 -8.96 3.45 18.82
N HIS A 66 -9.21 4.76 18.94
CA HIS A 66 -8.14 5.74 19.16
C HIS A 66 -7.71 5.73 20.64
N PRO A 67 -6.45 5.40 20.98
CA PRO A 67 -5.99 5.23 22.36
C PRO A 67 -6.19 6.47 23.24
N SER A 68 -6.14 7.67 22.66
CA SER A 68 -6.35 8.93 23.38
C SER A 68 -7.81 9.37 23.52
N ASN A 69 -8.74 8.78 22.75
CA ASN A 69 -10.14 9.23 22.76
C ASN A 69 -10.99 8.24 23.53
N ARG A 70 -11.14 7.01 23.01
CA ARG A 70 -11.94 5.93 23.59
C ARG A 70 -13.36 6.41 23.96
N GLN A 71 -14.05 5.74 24.89
CA GLN A 71 -15.33 6.23 25.43
C GLN A 71 -15.19 7.57 26.17
N ALA A 72 -14.03 7.82 26.79
CA ALA A 72 -13.81 9.01 27.59
C ALA A 72 -13.97 10.33 26.79
N TYR A 73 -13.61 10.32 25.51
CA TYR A 73 -13.81 11.48 24.63
C TYR A 73 -15.30 11.74 24.38
N LEU A 74 -16.08 10.70 24.05
CA LEU A 74 -17.51 10.82 23.78
C LEU A 74 -18.27 11.28 25.03
N ALA A 75 -17.90 10.76 26.20
CA ALA A 75 -18.48 11.17 27.48
C ALA A 75 -18.19 12.64 27.80
N ARG A 76 -17.01 13.17 27.43
CA ARG A 76 -16.67 14.59 27.62
C ARG A 76 -17.38 15.54 26.66
N LEU A 77 -17.93 15.03 25.57
CA LEU A 77 -18.73 15.79 24.61
C LEU A 77 -20.24 15.72 24.93
N ASP A 78 -20.60 15.22 26.11
CA ASP A 78 -22.00 15.03 26.52
C ASP A 78 -22.83 14.23 25.50
N TRP A 79 -22.19 13.27 24.82
CA TRP A 79 -22.95 12.31 24.01
C TRP A 79 -23.92 11.55 24.88
N LYS A 80 -25.12 11.28 24.36
CA LYS A 80 -26.12 10.47 25.05
C LYS A 80 -25.54 9.10 25.37
N HIS A 81 -25.85 8.59 26.55
CA HIS A 81 -25.38 7.27 26.98
C HIS A 81 -25.74 6.19 25.96
N GLU A 82 -26.97 6.22 25.45
CA GLU A 82 -27.47 5.33 24.39
C GLU A 82 -26.57 5.31 23.13
N TRP A 83 -26.01 6.46 22.74
CA TRP A 83 -25.13 6.54 21.56
C TRP A 83 -23.74 5.98 21.82
N ILE A 84 -23.26 6.12 23.06
CA ILE A 84 -21.98 5.55 23.49
C ILE A 84 -22.10 4.02 23.57
N GLU A 85 -23.20 3.52 24.12
CA GLU A 85 -23.53 2.10 24.15
C GLU A 85 -23.65 1.55 22.72
N GLU A 86 -24.44 2.18 21.86
CA GLU A 86 -24.60 1.78 20.45
C GLU A 86 -23.24 1.71 19.72
N ALA A 87 -22.38 2.71 19.90
CA ALA A 87 -21.05 2.70 19.31
C ALA A 87 -20.16 1.55 19.83
N SER A 88 -20.30 1.20 21.11
CA SER A 88 -19.57 0.11 21.75
C SER A 88 -20.07 -1.25 21.27
N ASP A 89 -21.38 -1.40 21.11
CA ASP A 89 -22.01 -2.59 20.53
C ASP A 89 -21.59 -2.79 19.08
N ILE A 90 -21.53 -1.72 18.29
CA ILE A 90 -21.00 -1.77 16.92
C ILE A 90 -19.54 -2.25 16.91
N ALA A 91 -18.70 -1.78 17.84
CA ALA A 91 -17.31 -2.23 17.93
C ALA A 91 -17.19 -3.72 18.27
N LEU A 92 -17.99 -4.20 19.21
CA LEU A 92 -18.05 -5.62 19.57
C LEU A 92 -18.58 -6.48 18.43
N ASP A 93 -19.63 -6.02 17.75
CA ASP A 93 -20.24 -6.71 16.62
C ASP A 93 -19.24 -6.89 15.48
N TYR A 94 -18.48 -5.84 15.16
CA TYR A 94 -17.45 -5.89 14.12
C TYR A 94 -16.32 -6.85 14.48
N TRP A 95 -15.83 -6.79 15.73
CA TRP A 95 -14.77 -7.69 16.18
C TRP A 95 -15.22 -9.16 16.14
N THR A 96 -16.47 -9.43 16.53
CA THR A 96 -17.03 -10.78 16.58
C THR A 96 -17.38 -11.34 15.20
N LYS A 97 -17.97 -10.53 14.31
CA LYS A 97 -18.47 -11.00 13.00
C LYS A 97 -17.42 -11.10 11.90
N PHE A 98 -16.40 -10.25 11.92
CA PHE A 98 -15.42 -10.17 10.82
C PHE A 98 -14.15 -11.00 11.05
N PHE A 99 -14.24 -12.10 11.81
CA PHE A 99 -13.15 -13.05 12.06
C PHE A 99 -11.87 -12.42 12.67
N TYR A 100 -12.00 -11.31 13.40
CA TYR A 100 -10.90 -10.79 14.20
C TYR A 100 -10.73 -11.56 15.51
N LYS A 101 -11.81 -12.18 15.97
CA LYS A 101 -11.79 -13.11 17.10
C LYS A 101 -10.96 -14.36 16.73
N PRO A 102 -9.88 -14.68 17.46
CA PRO A 102 -9.13 -15.92 17.27
C PRO A 102 -10.03 -17.14 17.48
N ASP A 103 -9.81 -18.22 16.74
CA ASP A 103 -10.58 -19.47 16.85
C ASP A 103 -10.52 -20.08 18.27
N ASP A 104 -9.44 -19.80 19.01
CA ASP A 104 -9.23 -20.24 20.40
C ASP A 104 -9.90 -19.31 21.44
N TYR A 105 -10.52 -18.20 21.02
CA TYR A 105 -11.09 -17.22 21.95
C TYR A 105 -12.41 -17.72 22.54
N GLY A 106 -12.34 -18.21 23.77
CA GLY A 106 -13.46 -18.81 24.50
C GLY A 106 -13.45 -20.34 24.50
N THR A 107 -12.54 -20.96 23.75
CA THR A 107 -12.16 -22.37 23.93
C THR A 107 -11.11 -22.40 25.03
N GLY A 108 -11.53 -22.04 26.25
CA GLY A 108 -10.91 -22.63 27.42
C GLY A 108 -11.26 -24.10 27.36
N ASP A 109 -10.50 -24.88 26.56
CA ASP A 109 -10.35 -26.29 26.90
C ASP A 109 -9.87 -26.24 28.34
N ASP A 110 -10.76 -26.72 29.20
CA ASP A 110 -10.61 -26.89 30.63
C ASP A 110 -9.49 -27.91 30.81
N VAL A 111 -8.26 -27.51 30.48
CA VAL A 111 -7.08 -28.18 30.94
C VAL A 111 -7.09 -27.83 32.40
N SER A 112 -7.79 -28.69 33.16
CA SER A 112 -7.46 -29.05 34.52
C SER A 112 -5.94 -29.10 34.57
N SER A 113 -5.37 -27.95 34.84
CA SER A 113 -3.96 -27.74 34.94
C SER A 113 -3.68 -28.24 36.33
N GLN A 114 -3.68 -29.56 36.48
CA GLN A 114 -2.90 -30.17 37.54
C GLN A 114 -1.53 -29.56 37.38
N SER A 115 -1.23 -28.63 38.27
CA SER A 115 0.01 -27.88 38.27
C SER A 115 1.13 -28.90 38.21
N GLN A 116 1.95 -28.83 37.17
CA GLN A 116 3.12 -29.71 37.04
C GLN A 116 4.14 -29.46 38.17
N PHE A 117 3.93 -28.39 38.94
CA PHE A 117 4.58 -28.10 40.21
C PHE A 117 3.67 -28.56 41.36
N GLY A 118 4.13 -29.55 42.13
CA GLY A 118 3.40 -30.13 43.27
C GLY A 118 3.19 -29.16 44.44
N TYR A 119 2.35 -28.15 44.24
CA TYR A 119 1.86 -27.32 45.32
C TYR A 119 0.88 -28.10 46.19
N SER A 120 0.87 -27.80 47.50
CA SER A 120 -0.11 -28.31 48.46
C SER A 120 -1.52 -27.87 48.04
N SER A 121 -2.53 -28.71 48.30
CA SER A 121 -3.96 -28.42 48.05
C SER A 121 -4.44 -27.10 48.67
N PHE A 122 -3.70 -26.57 49.65
CA PHE A 122 -3.93 -25.26 50.22
C PHE A 122 -3.60 -24.11 49.26
N ALA A 123 -2.46 -24.17 48.55
CA ALA A 123 -2.06 -23.12 47.62
C ALA A 123 -3.01 -23.06 46.41
N ASP A 124 -3.42 -24.21 45.86
CA ASP A 124 -4.41 -24.26 44.79
C ASP A 124 -5.77 -23.69 45.23
N ASN A 125 -6.19 -23.93 46.48
CA ASN A 125 -7.40 -23.29 47.01
C ASN A 125 -7.24 -21.78 47.22
N ILE A 126 -6.06 -21.32 47.67
CA ILE A 126 -5.78 -19.89 47.82
C ILE A 126 -5.80 -19.20 46.45
N TYR A 127 -5.10 -19.74 45.45
CA TYR A 127 -5.08 -19.19 44.09
C TYR A 127 -6.43 -19.33 43.38
N GLY A 128 -7.16 -20.43 43.59
CA GLY A 128 -8.54 -20.59 43.13
C GLY A 128 -9.55 -19.68 43.83
N SER A 129 -9.25 -19.23 45.06
CA SER A 129 -10.06 -18.22 45.77
C SER A 129 -9.66 -16.77 45.44
N LEU A 130 -8.41 -16.56 45.00
CA LEU A 130 -7.91 -15.28 44.48
C LEU A 130 -8.38 -15.05 43.03
N ALA A 131 -8.62 -16.12 42.26
CA ALA A 131 -9.34 -16.08 41.01
C ALA A 131 -10.79 -15.72 41.30
N ASP A 132 -11.10 -14.43 41.19
CA ASP A 132 -12.40 -13.87 41.56
C ASP A 132 -13.49 -14.43 40.63
N LYS A 133 -14.67 -14.73 41.19
CA LYS A 133 -15.83 -15.20 40.41
C LYS A 133 -16.35 -14.14 39.43
N ASN A 134 -15.78 -12.94 39.46
CA ASN A 134 -16.02 -11.83 38.54
C ASN A 134 -15.05 -11.76 37.36
N ASP A 135 -14.09 -12.68 37.22
CA ASP A 135 -13.33 -12.88 35.98
C ASP A 135 -14.23 -13.54 34.91
N LYS A 136 -15.35 -12.90 34.57
CA LYS A 136 -15.88 -13.05 33.22
C LYS A 136 -14.77 -12.60 32.29
N PRO A 137 -14.46 -13.31 31.20
CA PRO A 137 -13.56 -12.78 30.19
C PRO A 137 -14.17 -11.47 29.71
N VAL A 138 -13.66 -10.34 30.22
CA VAL A 138 -14.06 -9.02 29.74
C VAL A 138 -13.54 -8.98 28.31
N ASP A 139 -14.44 -8.81 27.36
CA ASP A 139 -14.05 -8.76 25.95
C ASP A 139 -12.89 -7.77 25.77
N PRO A 140 -11.86 -8.10 24.97
CA PRO A 140 -10.70 -7.23 24.75
C PRO A 140 -11.13 -5.85 24.24
N VAL A 141 -12.25 -5.81 23.52
CA VAL A 141 -12.86 -4.59 23.00
C VAL A 141 -13.45 -3.74 24.12
N THR A 142 -14.28 -4.31 25.00
CA THR A 142 -14.90 -3.54 26.10
C THR A 142 -13.85 -3.07 27.11
N SER A 143 -12.88 -3.94 27.44
CA SER A 143 -11.76 -3.57 28.31
C SER A 143 -10.93 -2.42 27.71
N PHE A 144 -10.55 -2.50 26.43
CA PHE A 144 -9.79 -1.43 25.78
C PHE A 144 -10.57 -0.11 25.73
N ILE A 145 -11.85 -0.17 25.38
CA ILE A 145 -12.68 1.04 25.17
C ILE A 145 -12.97 1.74 26.51
N THR A 146 -13.14 0.99 27.61
CA THR A 146 -13.40 1.54 28.96
C THR A 146 -12.14 1.98 29.68
N ASP A 147 -10.97 1.49 29.27
CA ASP A 147 -9.69 1.82 29.88
C ASP A 147 -9.28 3.29 29.67
N LYS A 148 -8.40 3.79 30.54
CA LYS A 148 -7.99 5.21 30.61
C LYS A 148 -7.30 5.68 29.32
N PRO A 149 -7.64 6.87 28.79
CA PRO A 149 -7.00 7.41 27.60
C PRO A 149 -5.47 7.52 27.72
N THR A 150 -4.77 7.02 26.70
CA THR A 150 -3.31 7.15 26.58
C THR A 150 -2.98 8.48 25.93
N LEU A 151 -2.17 9.31 26.59
CA LEU A 151 -1.80 10.64 26.14
C LEU A 151 -0.28 10.81 26.10
N GLU A 152 0.25 11.41 25.04
CA GLU A 152 1.67 11.75 24.94
C GLU A 152 1.94 13.10 25.61
N ARG A 153 3.00 13.18 26.42
CA ARG A 153 3.48 14.43 26.99
C ARG A 153 4.70 14.92 26.20
N THR A 154 4.58 16.10 25.61
CA THR A 154 5.71 16.75 24.92
C THR A 154 6.75 17.23 25.94
N LYS A 155 8.01 17.39 25.52
CA LYS A 155 9.10 17.93 26.36
C LYS A 155 8.77 19.25 27.06
N GLY A 156 7.86 20.05 26.49
CA GLY A 156 7.34 21.29 27.09
C GLY A 156 6.10 21.13 28.00
N GLY A 157 5.78 19.91 28.44
CA GLY A 157 4.66 19.63 29.35
C GLY A 157 3.26 19.63 28.70
N ARG A 158 3.15 19.99 27.41
CA ARG A 158 1.88 19.96 26.67
C ARG A 158 1.45 18.52 26.38
N VAL A 159 0.17 18.26 26.60
CA VAL A 159 -0.47 16.97 26.32
C VAL A 159 -0.93 16.94 24.88
N LYS A 160 -0.61 15.86 24.15
CA LYS A 160 -1.00 15.64 22.76
C LYS A 160 -1.64 14.26 22.61
N PRO A 161 -2.65 14.09 21.74
CA PRO A 161 -3.10 12.76 21.36
C PRO A 161 -1.96 11.96 20.73
N VAL A 162 -1.93 10.67 21.08
CA VAL A 162 -1.02 9.65 20.54
C VAL A 162 -1.34 9.44 19.07
N ASN A 163 -0.33 9.14 18.23
CA ASN A 163 -0.61 8.65 16.88
C ASN A 163 -1.19 7.22 16.97
N PRO A 164 -2.47 7.00 16.62
CA PRO A 164 -3.13 5.74 16.93
C PRO A 164 -2.55 4.58 16.10
N LEU A 165 -2.17 4.80 14.83
CA LEU A 165 -1.52 3.77 14.02
C LEU A 165 -0.14 3.39 14.56
N ALA A 166 0.65 4.37 14.98
CA ALA A 166 1.98 4.09 15.54
C ALA A 166 1.87 3.31 16.86
N TRP A 167 0.88 3.63 17.68
CA TRP A 167 0.62 2.95 18.95
C TRP A 167 0.16 1.50 18.73
N TRP A 168 -0.83 1.25 17.89
CA TRP A 168 -1.29 -0.10 17.56
C TRP A 168 -0.20 -0.94 16.90
N TYR A 169 0.63 -0.33 16.04
CA TYR A 169 1.78 -1.00 15.45
C TYR A 169 2.83 -1.37 16.50
N ALA A 170 3.06 -0.53 17.50
CA ALA A 170 3.95 -0.84 18.61
C ALA A 170 3.41 -2.00 19.48
N GLN A 171 2.10 -2.04 19.75
CA GLN A 171 1.47 -3.17 20.45
C GLN A 171 1.63 -4.49 19.68
N ARG A 172 1.43 -4.45 18.35
CA ARG A 172 1.68 -5.61 17.49
C ARG A 172 3.13 -6.10 17.57
N LEU A 173 4.10 -5.18 17.55
CA LEU A 173 5.52 -5.53 17.68
C LEU A 173 5.88 -6.08 19.07
N ALA A 174 5.16 -5.66 20.11
CA ALA A 174 5.30 -6.19 21.47
C ALA A 174 4.69 -7.59 21.64
N GLY A 175 3.96 -8.09 20.64
CA GLY A 175 3.24 -9.36 20.71
C GLY A 175 1.88 -9.27 21.41
N ASP A 176 1.42 -8.05 21.72
CA ASP A 176 0.10 -7.83 22.32
C ASP A 176 -0.94 -7.63 21.21
N GLU A 177 -1.44 -8.74 20.68
CA GLU A 177 -2.47 -8.72 19.63
C GLU A 177 -3.87 -8.40 20.18
N HIS A 178 -4.02 -8.28 21.51
CA HIS A 178 -5.29 -8.02 22.19
C HIS A 178 -6.43 -8.90 21.65
N CYS A 179 -6.14 -10.19 21.42
CA CYS A 179 -7.05 -11.15 20.81
C CYS A 179 -7.66 -10.64 19.48
N GLY A 180 -6.81 -10.12 18.58
CA GLY A 180 -7.18 -9.65 17.24
C GLY A 180 -7.77 -8.25 17.18
N LEU A 181 -7.98 -7.58 18.31
CA LEU A 181 -8.36 -6.16 18.34
C LEU A 181 -7.31 -5.27 17.66
N THR A 182 -6.02 -5.60 17.80
CA THR A 182 -4.94 -4.87 17.14
C THR A 182 -5.06 -4.90 15.61
N GLN A 183 -5.51 -6.02 15.03
CA GLN A 183 -5.71 -6.13 13.59
C GLN A 183 -6.90 -5.28 13.13
N MET A 184 -8.03 -5.37 13.84
CA MET A 184 -9.21 -4.53 13.58
C MET A 184 -8.88 -3.04 13.65
N ALA A 185 -8.12 -2.62 14.67
CA ALA A 185 -7.71 -1.23 14.83
C ALA A 185 -6.84 -0.74 13.66
N LEU A 186 -5.88 -1.56 13.20
CA LEU A 186 -5.04 -1.21 12.06
C LEU A 186 -5.86 -1.11 10.75
N ASP A 187 -6.83 -2.00 10.54
CA ASP A 187 -7.66 -2.00 9.33
C ASP A 187 -8.61 -0.80 9.30
N VAL A 188 -9.23 -0.45 10.43
CA VAL A 188 -10.12 0.72 10.54
C VAL A 188 -9.31 2.03 10.46
N LEU A 189 -8.26 2.18 11.25
CA LEU A 189 -7.48 3.42 11.33
C LEU A 189 -6.58 3.64 10.10
N GLY A 190 -6.26 2.57 9.37
CA GLY A 190 -5.52 2.62 8.12
C GLY A 190 -6.35 3.18 6.95
N ALA A 191 -7.68 3.21 7.08
CA ALA A 191 -8.55 3.73 6.03
C ALA A 191 -8.40 5.27 5.90
N PRO A 192 -8.22 5.79 4.67
CA PRO A 192 -8.09 7.22 4.45
C PRO A 192 -9.44 7.93 4.66
N ALA A 193 -9.44 9.03 5.39
CA ALA A 193 -10.64 9.85 5.61
C ALA A 193 -11.12 10.60 4.35
N THR A 194 -10.24 10.78 3.36
CA THR A 194 -10.54 11.61 2.17
C THR A 194 -9.92 11.01 0.91
N SER A 195 -10.54 11.26 -0.24
CA SER A 195 -10.01 10.93 -1.57
C SER A 195 -8.79 11.78 -1.99
N VAL A 196 -8.38 12.77 -1.19
CA VAL A 196 -7.35 13.75 -1.56
C VAL A 196 -6.02 13.09 -1.93
N ASP A 197 -5.63 12.02 -1.24
CA ASP A 197 -4.38 11.32 -1.57
C ASP A 197 -4.45 10.61 -2.94
N VAL A 198 -5.63 10.07 -3.27
CA VAL A 198 -5.92 9.48 -4.59
C VAL A 198 -5.98 10.58 -5.66
N GLU A 199 -6.61 11.72 -5.37
CA GLU A 199 -6.66 12.88 -6.26
C GLU A 199 -5.28 13.45 -6.56
N ARG A 200 -4.39 13.52 -5.56
CA ARG A 200 -2.98 13.89 -5.75
C ARG A 200 -2.26 12.89 -6.65
N ALA A 201 -2.51 11.59 -6.46
CA ALA A 201 -1.96 10.55 -7.33
C ALA A 201 -2.47 10.70 -8.77
N PHE A 202 -3.76 10.92 -8.99
CA PHE A 202 -4.33 11.14 -10.31
C PHE A 202 -3.89 12.46 -10.95
N SER A 203 -3.72 13.51 -10.16
CA SER A 203 -3.16 14.78 -10.64
C SER A 203 -1.74 14.57 -11.17
N PHE A 204 -0.92 13.77 -10.47
CA PHE A 204 0.40 13.38 -10.95
C PHE A 204 0.32 12.57 -12.26
N VAL A 205 -0.55 11.56 -12.32
CA VAL A 205 -0.73 10.70 -13.50
C VAL A 205 -1.28 11.48 -14.70
N SER A 206 -2.11 12.50 -14.48
CA SER A 206 -2.67 13.32 -15.56
C SER A 206 -1.61 13.96 -16.45
N ASN A 207 -0.44 14.29 -15.87
CA ASN A 207 0.72 14.81 -16.61
C ASN A 207 1.30 13.77 -17.59
N LEU A 208 1.13 12.48 -17.32
CA LEU A 208 1.58 11.38 -18.19
C LEU A 208 0.59 11.12 -19.34
N VAL A 209 -0.70 11.41 -19.17
CA VAL A 209 -1.76 11.05 -20.12
C VAL A 209 -1.94 12.10 -21.22
N SER A 210 -1.99 13.39 -20.88
CA SER A 210 -2.57 14.38 -21.82
C SER A 210 -1.59 15.48 -22.28
N LYS A 211 -0.64 15.92 -21.45
CA LYS A 211 0.05 17.20 -21.70
C LYS A 211 1.38 17.14 -22.46
N ARG A 212 2.12 16.02 -22.43
CA ARG A 212 3.48 15.94 -23.01
C ARG A 212 3.85 14.61 -23.69
N ARG A 213 3.00 13.58 -23.63
CA ARG A 213 3.35 12.21 -24.06
C ARG A 213 2.17 11.49 -24.72
N HIS A 214 1.87 11.84 -25.97
CA HIS A 214 0.68 11.39 -26.70
C HIS A 214 0.69 9.90 -27.15
N ARG A 215 1.60 9.06 -26.63
CA ARG A 215 1.76 7.67 -27.09
C ARG A 215 2.26 6.69 -26.01
N MET A 216 1.96 6.95 -24.74
CA MET A 216 2.23 5.96 -23.69
C MET A 216 1.08 4.95 -23.61
N SER A 217 1.39 3.66 -23.55
CA SER A 217 0.37 2.65 -23.29
C SER A 217 -0.11 2.74 -21.84
N THR A 218 -1.33 2.24 -21.58
CA THR A 218 -1.93 2.17 -20.23
C THR A 218 -1.01 1.47 -19.24
N TYR A 219 -0.38 0.37 -19.64
CA TYR A 219 0.61 -0.34 -18.84
C TYR A 219 1.80 0.55 -18.47
N THR A 220 2.39 1.26 -19.42
CA THR A 220 3.53 2.15 -19.12
C THR A 220 3.13 3.29 -18.19
N ILE A 221 1.91 3.82 -18.34
CA ILE A 221 1.38 4.86 -17.43
C ILE A 221 1.25 4.30 -16.01
N GLN A 222 0.64 3.12 -15.85
CA GLN A 222 0.50 2.44 -14.56
C GLN A 222 1.86 2.14 -13.93
N SER A 223 2.80 1.52 -14.68
CA SER A 223 4.13 1.22 -14.16
C SER A 223 4.90 2.47 -13.75
N THR A 224 4.80 3.56 -14.53
CA THR A 224 5.44 4.84 -14.19
C THR A 224 4.83 5.46 -12.94
N ALA A 225 3.50 5.40 -12.81
CA ALA A 225 2.78 5.89 -11.64
C ALA A 225 3.18 5.13 -10.37
N SER A 226 3.15 3.79 -10.43
CA SER A 226 3.55 2.93 -9.31
C SER A 226 5.02 3.13 -8.93
N LEU A 227 5.93 3.17 -9.92
CA LEU A 227 7.34 3.45 -9.67
C LEU A 227 7.55 4.83 -9.03
N GLY A 228 6.81 5.84 -9.50
CA GLY A 228 6.83 7.18 -8.91
C GLY A 228 6.28 7.22 -7.48
N ALA A 229 5.28 6.41 -7.15
CA ALA A 229 4.77 6.26 -5.79
C ALA A 229 5.81 5.58 -4.88
N TYR A 230 6.37 4.44 -5.29
CA TYR A 230 7.41 3.74 -4.53
C TYR A 230 8.68 4.58 -4.33
N SER A 231 9.08 5.35 -5.34
CA SER A 231 10.21 6.26 -5.25
C SER A 231 9.97 7.36 -4.21
N ARG A 232 8.79 7.98 -4.20
CA ARG A 232 8.41 8.99 -3.19
C ARG A 232 8.33 8.42 -1.77
N ALA A 233 7.98 7.14 -1.65
CA ALA A 233 7.96 6.42 -0.37
C ALA A 233 9.36 5.94 0.08
N ASN A 234 10.44 6.26 -0.66
CA ASN A 234 11.80 5.77 -0.42
C ASN A 234 11.91 4.22 -0.42
N LEU A 235 10.98 3.54 -1.09
CA LEU A 235 10.97 2.08 -1.22
C LEU A 235 11.84 1.58 -2.38
N VAL A 236 12.33 2.48 -3.22
CA VAL A 236 13.26 2.15 -4.31
C VAL A 236 14.69 2.44 -3.84
N PRO A 237 15.57 1.42 -3.73
CA PRO A 237 16.96 1.64 -3.34
C PRO A 237 17.68 2.57 -4.32
N VAL A 238 18.47 3.49 -3.78
CA VAL A 238 19.23 4.46 -4.58
C VAL A 238 20.20 3.71 -5.51
N GLY A 239 20.28 4.14 -6.77
CA GLY A 239 21.14 3.49 -7.77
C GLY A 239 20.58 2.21 -8.38
N SER A 240 19.37 1.77 -8.01
CA SER A 240 18.71 0.61 -8.66
C SER A 240 18.56 0.81 -10.18
N LEU A 241 18.23 2.04 -10.59
CA LEU A 241 18.13 2.41 -12.01
C LEU A 241 19.50 2.33 -12.72
N ALA A 242 20.57 2.79 -12.08
CA ALA A 242 21.92 2.72 -12.64
C ALA A 242 22.39 1.26 -12.81
N LYS A 243 22.13 0.42 -11.80
CA LYS A 243 22.39 -1.03 -11.87
C LYS A 243 21.58 -1.70 -12.98
N ALA A 244 20.30 -1.32 -13.14
CA ALA A 244 19.45 -1.84 -14.20
C ALA A 244 19.96 -1.43 -15.60
N HIS A 245 20.36 -0.17 -15.79
CA HIS A 245 20.96 0.30 -17.05
C HIS A 245 22.27 -0.40 -17.37
N HIS A 246 23.14 -0.61 -16.37
CA HIS A 246 24.39 -1.34 -16.55
C HIS A 246 24.13 -2.77 -17.04
N ARG A 247 23.26 -3.51 -16.33
CA ARG A 247 22.87 -4.88 -16.71
C ARG A 247 22.23 -4.95 -18.09
N ALA A 248 21.41 -3.96 -18.46
CA ALA A 248 20.81 -3.89 -19.78
C ALA A 248 21.87 -3.67 -20.88
N ARG A 249 22.87 -2.80 -20.61
CA ARG A 249 23.97 -2.51 -21.54
C ARG A 249 24.87 -3.74 -21.73
N GLU A 250 25.18 -4.45 -20.66
CA GLU A 250 25.93 -5.72 -20.71
C GLU A 250 25.18 -6.79 -21.52
N LYS A 251 23.88 -6.97 -21.28
CA LYS A 251 23.06 -7.91 -22.07
C LYS A 251 23.01 -7.52 -23.55
N ALA A 252 22.87 -6.24 -23.86
CA ALA A 252 22.88 -5.76 -25.25
C ALA A 252 24.23 -6.02 -25.93
N GLN A 253 25.35 -5.79 -25.24
CA GLN A 253 26.69 -6.10 -25.74
C GLN A 253 26.92 -7.60 -25.93
N ALA A 254 26.47 -8.43 -24.98
CA ALA A 254 26.56 -9.88 -25.09
C ALA A 254 25.74 -10.41 -26.28
N ASN A 255 24.50 -9.93 -26.46
CA ASN A 255 23.66 -10.29 -27.59
C ASN A 255 24.28 -9.85 -28.93
N ALA A 256 24.88 -8.65 -28.99
CA ALA A 256 25.57 -8.18 -30.18
C ALA A 256 26.79 -9.05 -30.53
N ARG A 257 27.59 -9.43 -29.52
CA ARG A 257 28.74 -10.34 -29.70
C ARG A 257 28.29 -11.73 -30.16
N ALA A 258 27.23 -12.29 -29.57
CA ALA A 258 26.68 -13.57 -29.97
C ALA A 258 26.15 -13.55 -31.41
N LYS A 259 25.47 -12.46 -31.81
CA LYS A 259 25.01 -12.27 -33.19
C LYS A 259 26.19 -12.19 -34.18
N ALA A 260 27.25 -11.46 -33.83
CA ALA A 260 28.44 -11.35 -34.66
C ALA A 260 29.19 -12.69 -34.78
N ALA A 261 29.31 -13.46 -33.69
CA ALA A 261 29.93 -14.78 -33.72
C ALA A 261 29.13 -15.76 -34.59
N LYS A 262 27.80 -15.76 -34.48
CA LYS A 262 26.93 -16.58 -35.34
C LYS A 262 27.06 -16.20 -36.82
N ALA A 263 27.11 -14.91 -37.14
CA ALA A 263 27.31 -14.45 -38.51
C ALA A 263 28.67 -14.87 -39.08
N LYS A 264 29.74 -14.83 -38.27
CA LYS A 264 31.07 -15.31 -38.68
C LYS A 264 31.11 -16.81 -38.95
N LEU A 265 30.45 -17.62 -38.10
CA LEU A 265 30.34 -19.06 -38.32
C LEU A 265 29.57 -19.37 -39.61
N GLN A 266 28.44 -18.68 -39.84
CA GLN A 266 27.67 -18.84 -41.08
C GLN A 266 28.46 -18.42 -42.33
N ALA A 267 29.28 -17.38 -42.24
CA ALA A 267 30.16 -16.98 -43.34
C ALA A 267 31.27 -18.02 -43.60
N ALA A 268 31.88 -18.58 -42.54
CA ALA A 268 32.90 -19.61 -42.67
C ALA A 268 32.33 -20.94 -43.20
N GLU A 269 31.11 -21.32 -42.80
CA GLU A 269 30.40 -22.46 -43.38
C GLU A 269 30.07 -22.25 -44.86
N ALA A 270 29.66 -21.04 -45.25
CA ALA A 270 29.41 -20.70 -46.66
C ALA A 270 30.70 -20.69 -47.49
N GLU A 271 31.82 -20.22 -46.93
CA GLU A 271 33.13 -20.24 -47.59
C GLU A 271 33.66 -21.69 -47.72
N ALA A 272 33.51 -22.52 -46.69
CA ALA A 272 33.87 -23.94 -46.76
C ALA A 272 33.00 -24.71 -47.77
N ALA A 273 31.71 -24.39 -47.86
CA ALA A 273 30.82 -24.96 -48.89
C ALA A 273 31.22 -24.51 -50.30
N ALA A 274 31.62 -23.25 -50.49
CA ALA A 274 32.10 -22.75 -51.78
C ALA A 274 33.44 -23.40 -52.19
N LEU A 275 34.35 -23.61 -51.25
CA LEU A 275 35.59 -24.36 -51.49
C LEU A 275 35.32 -25.83 -51.84
N ALA A 276 34.36 -26.49 -51.18
CA ALA A 276 33.98 -27.86 -51.52
C ALA A 276 33.39 -27.97 -52.94
N ALA A 277 32.56 -27.00 -53.36
CA ALA A 277 32.02 -26.94 -54.72
C ALA A 277 33.10 -26.62 -55.78
N GLY A 278 34.14 -25.86 -55.41
CA GLY A 278 35.29 -25.59 -56.29
C GLY A 278 36.24 -26.79 -56.46
N VAL A 279 36.26 -27.73 -55.52
CA VAL A 279 37.06 -28.97 -55.62
C VAL A 279 36.37 -29.99 -56.53
N GLU A 280 35.02 -30.03 -56.53
CA GLU A 280 34.23 -30.90 -57.42
C GLU A 280 34.33 -30.50 -58.91
N SER A 281 34.72 -29.25 -59.20
CA SER A 281 34.97 -28.75 -60.56
C SER A 281 36.43 -28.89 -61.02
N ALA A 282 37.35 -29.32 -60.13
CA ALA A 282 38.76 -29.55 -60.46
C ALA A 282 39.09 -31.03 -60.74
N GLU A 283 38.22 -31.98 -60.37
CA GLU A 283 38.40 -33.41 -60.65
C GLU A 283 37.89 -33.85 -62.05
N GLU A 284 37.32 -32.95 -62.86
CA GLU A 284 36.87 -33.24 -64.23
C GLU A 284 37.82 -32.73 -65.34
N SER A 285 39.11 -32.55 -65.06
CA SER A 285 40.07 -32.08 -66.08
C SER A 285 41.40 -32.83 -66.14
N GLU A 286 41.38 -34.13 -66.44
CA GLU A 286 42.48 -34.79 -67.15
C GLU A 286 41.94 -35.83 -68.16
N ASP A 287 42.39 -35.70 -69.41
CA ASP A 287 42.47 -36.72 -70.48
C ASP A 287 41.29 -36.88 -71.48
N ASP A 288 41.39 -36.22 -72.66
CA ASP A 288 41.88 -36.83 -73.91
C ASP A 288 41.43 -35.99 -75.13
N GLY A 289 42.35 -35.78 -76.06
CA GLY A 289 42.13 -35.00 -77.28
C GLY A 289 41.50 -35.84 -78.39
N THR A 290 40.81 -35.18 -79.33
CA THR A 290 40.95 -35.47 -80.77
C THR A 290 40.30 -34.37 -81.61
N ASP A 291 41.04 -33.97 -82.63
CA ASP A 291 40.69 -33.00 -83.66
C ASP A 291 39.36 -33.30 -84.37
N LYS A 292 38.60 -32.24 -84.70
CA LYS A 292 38.15 -31.99 -86.08
C LYS A 292 37.47 -30.63 -86.29
N GLU A 293 38.13 -29.88 -87.17
CA GLU A 293 37.57 -29.12 -88.31
C GLU A 293 36.72 -27.85 -88.07
N LEU A 294 37.26 -26.78 -88.68
CA LEU A 294 36.76 -25.43 -88.83
C LEU A 294 35.50 -25.34 -89.70
N ASP A 295 34.62 -24.38 -89.42
CA ASP A 295 34.32 -23.27 -90.35
C ASP A 295 33.45 -22.17 -89.69
N PRO A 296 33.43 -20.93 -90.22
CA PRO A 296 33.50 -19.71 -89.39
C PRO A 296 32.37 -18.68 -89.60
N LEU A 297 32.43 -17.59 -88.80
CA LEU A 297 31.75 -16.27 -88.92
C LEU A 297 30.29 -16.22 -88.42
N ASP A 298 29.78 -15.23 -87.69
CA ASP A 298 29.99 -13.76 -87.59
C ASP A 298 29.90 -13.32 -86.10
N ILE A 299 30.77 -12.44 -85.55
CA ILE A 299 30.72 -10.96 -85.53
C ILE A 299 29.36 -10.38 -85.07
N ASP A 300 29.30 -9.87 -83.83
CA ASP A 300 28.90 -8.48 -83.47
C ASP A 300 28.87 -8.34 -81.93
N VAL A 301 29.82 -7.64 -81.30
CA VAL A 301 29.90 -6.19 -81.02
C VAL A 301 29.53 -5.88 -79.55
N ASP A 302 30.53 -5.31 -78.88
CA ASP A 302 30.53 -4.67 -77.57
C ASP A 302 29.41 -3.63 -77.38
N ILE A 303 29.11 -3.29 -76.12
CA ILE A 303 29.28 -1.93 -75.55
C ILE A 303 28.50 -1.78 -74.23
N ASP A 304 29.26 -1.43 -73.20
CA ASP A 304 29.06 -0.47 -72.10
C ASP A 304 27.66 -0.05 -71.62
N ASP A 305 27.51 0.02 -70.29
CA ASP A 305 27.35 1.27 -69.51
C ASP A 305 26.96 0.89 -68.05
N LEU A 306 27.80 1.08 -67.03
CA LEU A 306 28.12 2.31 -66.27
C LEU A 306 26.92 3.02 -65.60
N ASP A 307 27.01 3.07 -64.27
CA ASP A 307 26.58 4.13 -63.31
C ASP A 307 25.20 4.81 -63.47
N ASP A 308 24.29 4.58 -62.51
CA ASP A 308 24.05 5.43 -61.31
C ASP A 308 22.87 4.87 -60.45
#